data_AF-A0A318CIU4-F1
#
_entry.id   AF-A0A318CIU4-F1
#
_cell.length_a   1.000
_cell.length_b   1.000
_cell.length_c   1.000
_cell.angle_alpha   90.00
_cell.angle_beta   90.00
_cell.angle_gamma   90.00
#
_symmetry.space_group_name_H-M   'P 1'
#
loop_
_entity.id
_entity.type
_entity.pdbx_description
1 polymer ?
#
loop_
_entity_poly.entity_id
_entity_poly.type
_entity_poly.pdbx_seq_one_letter_code
_entity_poly.pdbx_strand_id
1 'polypeptide(L)'
;MKNCIESIDRQNHVRIFPIMSISIGITSTKTGTLSHYGEITERASEMKKYAKQFKGSCYKLDRRRDLFAGQSRLTMDTISRK
;
A
#
# COMPACT_ATOMS: atom_id res chain seq x y z
N MET A 1 -11.63 31.76 -7.87
CA MET A 1 -11.33 30.70 -6.88
C MET A 1 -11.56 29.35 -7.58
N LYS A 2 -10.53 28.49 -7.76
CA LYS A 2 -10.63 27.23 -8.54
C LYS A 2 -9.94 26.02 -7.87
N ASN A 3 -9.81 25.99 -6.54
CA ASN A 3 -9.04 24.95 -5.83
C ASN A 3 -9.70 24.47 -4.53
N CYS A 4 -11.02 24.28 -4.54
CA CYS A 4 -11.77 23.74 -3.41
C CYS A 4 -12.95 22.92 -3.92
N ILE A 5 -13.41 21.98 -3.09
CA ILE A 5 -14.63 21.21 -3.33
C ILE A 5 -15.73 21.88 -2.51
N GLU A 6 -16.79 22.30 -3.19
CA GLU A 6 -17.97 22.87 -2.55
C GLU A 6 -19.06 21.79 -2.48
N SER A 7 -19.67 21.64 -1.30
CA SER A 7 -20.74 20.67 -1.07
C SER A 7 -21.77 21.22 -0.10
N ILE A 8 -22.99 20.67 -0.14
CA ILE A 8 -24.09 21.06 0.73
C ILE A 8 -24.31 19.94 1.74
N ASP A 9 -24.33 20.29 3.03
CA ASP A 9 -24.59 19.30 4.09
C ASP A 9 -26.09 18.98 4.25
N ARG A 10 -26.41 18.02 5.12
CA ARG A 10 -27.79 17.57 5.37
C ARG A 10 -28.70 18.64 6.01
N GLN A 11 -28.13 19.74 6.48
CA GLN A 11 -28.83 20.88 7.05
C GLN A 11 -28.89 22.06 6.06
N ASN A 12 -28.54 21.81 4.80
CA ASN A 12 -28.52 22.80 3.72
C ASN A 12 -27.45 23.90 3.88
N HIS A 13 -26.38 23.64 4.63
CA HIS A 13 -25.25 24.57 4.75
C HIS A 13 -24.18 24.28 3.70
N VAL A 14 -23.67 25.33 3.05
CA VAL A 14 -22.54 25.25 2.12
C VAL A 14 -21.26 24.99 2.91
N ARG A 15 -20.53 23.94 2.54
CA ARG A 15 -19.23 23.57 3.08
C ARG A 15 -18.18 23.60 1.98
N ILE A 16 -17.06 24.23 2.29
CA ILE A 16 -15.90 24.33 1.41
C ILE A 16 -14.81 23.44 1.98
N PHE A 17 -14.39 22.46 1.20
CA PHE A 17 -13.27 21.58 1.52
C PHE A 17 -12.06 21.97 0.66
N PRO A 18 -10.86 22.10 1.25
CA PRO A 18 -9.63 22.21 0.46
C PRO A 18 -9.51 21.03 -0.52
N ILE A 19 -8.70 21.18 -1.57
CA ILE A 19 -8.34 20.04 -2.44
C ILE A 19 -7.82 18.89 -1.57
N MET A 20 -8.54 17.77 -1.61
CA MET A 20 -8.20 16.60 -0.81
C MET A 20 -6.89 15.98 -1.31
N SER A 21 -5.99 15.63 -0.40
CA SER A 21 -4.77 14.88 -0.71
C SER A 21 -5.02 13.38 -0.77
N ILE A 22 -4.35 12.66 -1.66
CA ILE A 22 -4.40 11.20 -1.74
C ILE A 22 -3.11 10.55 -1.21
N SER A 23 -3.23 9.61 -0.27
CA SER A 23 -2.09 8.83 0.25
C SER A 23 -2.27 7.35 -0.09
N ILE A 24 -1.32 6.77 -0.83
CA ILE A 24 -1.39 5.40 -1.33
C ILE A 24 -0.28 4.55 -0.72
N GLY A 25 -0.63 3.46 -0.04
CA GLY A 25 0.31 2.43 0.40
C GLY A 25 0.32 1.27 -0.58
N ILE A 26 1.50 0.83 -1.03
CA ILE A 26 1.65 -0.25 -2.00
C ILE A 26 2.50 -1.36 -1.40
N THR A 27 1.99 -2.59 -1.40
CA THR A 27 2.72 -3.81 -1.03
C THR A 27 2.73 -4.75 -2.23
N SER A 28 3.83 -5.50 -2.39
CA SER A 28 3.99 -6.49 -3.46
C SER A 28 4.22 -7.89 -2.90
N THR A 29 3.74 -8.90 -3.61
CA THR A 29 4.06 -10.30 -3.36
C THR A 29 5.47 -10.68 -3.83
N LYS A 30 6.18 -9.78 -4.53
CA LYS A 30 7.51 -10.04 -5.09
C LYS A 30 8.64 -9.94 -4.07
N THR A 31 8.41 -9.26 -2.95
CA THR A 31 9.47 -8.90 -1.99
C THR A 31 9.55 -9.86 -0.80
N GLY A 32 8.73 -10.93 -0.80
CA GLY A 32 8.62 -11.80 0.36
C GLY A 32 7.66 -12.98 0.25
N THR A 33 7.81 -13.92 1.18
CA THR A 33 6.89 -15.05 1.34
C THR A 33 5.72 -14.61 2.22
N LEU A 34 4.55 -14.48 1.63
CA LEU A 34 3.30 -14.29 2.37
C LEU A 34 2.82 -15.65 2.86
N SER A 35 2.61 -15.77 4.16
CA SER A 35 2.12 -17.00 4.80
C SER A 35 0.63 -17.22 4.54
N HIS A 36 -0.16 -16.13 4.49
CA HIS A 36 -1.60 -16.15 4.24
C HIS A 36 -2.06 -14.85 3.59
N TYR A 37 -3.24 -14.86 2.99
CA TYR A 37 -3.80 -13.69 2.30
C TYR A 37 -4.05 -12.49 3.22
N GLY A 38 -4.24 -12.71 4.53
CA GLY A 38 -4.42 -11.61 5.50
C GLY A 38 -3.19 -10.71 5.57
N GLU A 39 -2.01 -11.31 5.47
CA GLU A 39 -0.71 -10.63 5.61
C GLU A 39 -0.48 -9.55 4.54
N ILE A 40 -0.95 -9.76 3.29
CA ILE A 40 -0.80 -8.73 2.23
C ILE A 40 -1.66 -7.50 2.53
N THR A 41 -2.84 -7.72 3.11
CA THR A 41 -3.81 -6.67 3.45
C THR A 41 -3.33 -5.88 4.65
N GLU A 42 -2.76 -6.58 5.65
CA GLU A 42 -2.12 -5.96 6.81
C GLU A 42 -0.95 -5.07 6.38
N ARG A 43 -0.01 -5.61 5.58
CA ARG A 43 1.11 -4.82 5.04
C ARG A 43 0.65 -3.63 4.21
N ALA A 44 -0.36 -3.79 3.36
CA ALA A 44 -0.93 -2.67 2.60
C ALA A 44 -1.52 -1.59 3.53
N SER A 45 -2.14 -2.01 4.64
CA SER A 45 -2.69 -1.10 5.66
C SER A 45 -1.60 -0.36 6.42
N GLU A 46 -0.51 -1.04 6.79
CA GLU A 46 0.69 -0.41 7.34
C GLU A 46 1.28 0.61 6.37
N MET A 47 1.42 0.25 5.10
CA MET A 47 1.97 1.14 4.08
C MET A 47 1.07 2.34 3.83
N LYS A 48 -0.26 2.17 3.91
CA LYS A 48 -1.22 3.28 3.85
C LYS A 48 -1.08 4.19 5.06
N LYS A 49 -0.93 3.63 6.27
CA LYS A 49 -0.69 4.40 7.50
C LYS A 49 0.62 5.20 7.39
N TYR A 50 1.68 4.58 6.87
CA TYR A 50 2.94 5.24 6.60
C TYR A 50 2.81 6.37 5.56
N ALA A 51 2.13 6.13 4.43
CA ALA A 51 1.89 7.15 3.41
C ALA A 51 1.13 8.37 3.97
N LYS A 52 0.17 8.16 4.88
CA LYS A 52 -0.59 9.24 5.54
C LYS A 52 0.23 10.12 6.47
N GLN A 53 1.46 9.74 6.83
CA GLN A 53 2.35 10.59 7.64
C GLN A 53 2.95 11.75 6.85
N PHE A 54 2.85 11.72 5.52
CA PHE A 54 3.43 12.73 4.63
C PHE A 54 2.34 13.71 4.16
N LYS A 55 2.70 15.00 4.07
CA LYS A 55 1.80 16.04 3.56
C LYS A 55 1.62 15.94 2.04
N GLY A 56 0.42 16.31 1.58
CA GLY A 56 0.08 16.32 0.15
C GLY A 56 -0.17 14.93 -0.43
N SER A 57 -0.36 14.88 -1.74
CA SER A 57 -0.59 13.62 -2.44
C SER A 57 0.71 12.82 -2.58
N CYS A 58 0.72 11.56 -2.14
CA CYS A 58 1.90 10.70 -2.23
C CYS A 58 1.56 9.21 -2.32
N TYR A 59 2.53 8.42 -2.76
CA TYR A 59 2.50 6.97 -2.64
C TYR A 59 3.78 6.47 -1.96
N LYS A 60 3.68 5.36 -1.21
CA LYS A 60 4.81 4.69 -0.57
C LYS A 60 4.77 3.20 -0.90
N LEU A 61 5.89 2.70 -1.40
CA LEU A 61 6.08 1.29 -1.73
C LEU A 61 6.77 0.57 -0.57
N ASP A 62 6.26 -0.61 -0.23
CA ASP A 62 6.92 -1.54 0.65
C ASP A 62 8.25 -2.01 0.02
N ARG A 63 9.35 -1.69 0.69
CA ARG A 63 10.72 -2.02 0.25
C ARG A 63 11.40 -3.03 1.17
N ARG A 64 10.66 -3.64 2.10
CA ARG A 64 11.16 -4.72 2.94
C ARG A 64 11.58 -5.87 2.03
N ARG A 65 12.81 -6.36 2.17
CA ARG A 65 13.27 -7.57 1.51
C ARG A 65 13.18 -8.68 2.54
N ASP A 66 12.31 -9.66 2.33
CA ASP A 66 12.33 -10.83 3.19
C ASP A 66 13.60 -11.62 2.85
N LEU A 67 14.50 -11.74 3.82
CA LEU A 67 15.76 -12.48 3.68
C LEU A 67 15.55 -13.97 3.33
N PHE A 68 14.32 -14.47 3.45
CA PHE A 68 13.94 -15.86 3.20
C PHE A 68 13.39 -16.12 1.78
N ALA A 69 13.18 -15.08 0.96
CA ALA A 69 12.60 -15.24 -0.38
C ALA A 69 13.53 -15.93 -1.41
N GLY A 70 14.74 -16.33 -1.00
CA GLY A 70 15.77 -16.91 -1.88
C GLY A 70 16.00 -18.42 -1.76
N GLN A 71 15.38 -19.15 -0.82
CA GLN A 71 15.74 -20.55 -0.56
C GLN A 71 14.88 -21.61 -1.28
N SER A 72 13.72 -21.26 -1.84
CA SER A 72 12.81 -22.23 -2.47
C SER A 72 13.06 -22.49 -3.96
N ARG A 73 13.99 -21.77 -4.61
CA ARG A 73 14.40 -22.04 -6.00
C ARG A 73 15.54 -23.06 -6.15
N LEU A 74 16.23 -23.42 -5.07
CA LEU A 74 17.39 -24.31 -5.12
C LEU A 74 17.07 -25.80 -4.90
N THR A 75 15.82 -26.16 -4.61
CA THR A 75 15.45 -27.55 -4.28
C THR A 75 14.76 -28.32 -5.41
N MET A 76 14.36 -27.67 -6.51
CA MET A 76 13.73 -28.36 -7.65
C MET A 76 14.68 -28.78 -8.78
N ASP A 77 15.90 -28.23 -8.86
CA ASP A 77 16.83 -28.58 -9.95
C ASP A 77 17.64 -29.86 -9.68
N THR A 78 17.59 -30.43 -8.47
CA THR A 78 18.43 -31.58 -8.08
C THR A 78 17.71 -32.93 -8.19
N ILE A 79 16.38 -32.96 -8.41
CA ILE A 79 15.59 -34.22 -8.41
C ILE A 79 15.29 -34.72 -9.86
N SER A 80 15.85 -34.10 -10.90
CA SER A 80 15.66 -34.52 -12.30
C SER A 80 16.98 -34.93 -13.00
N ARG A 81 17.98 -35.39 -12.24
CA ARG A 81 19.15 -36.09 -12.78
C ARG A 81 19.53 -37.29 -11.91
N LYS A 82 18.69 -38.31 -11.92
CA LYS A 82 19.09 -39.73 -11.93
C LYS A 82 17.90 -40.63 -12.18
#